data_AF-A0A2S9MS39-F1
#
_entry.id   AF-A0A2S9MS39-F1
#
_cell.length_a   1.000
_cell.length_b   1.000
_cell.length_c   1.000
_cell.angle_alpha   90.00
_cell.angle_beta   90.00
_cell.angle_gamma   90.00
#
_symmetry.space_group_name_H-M   'P 1'
#
loop_
_entity.id
_entity.type
_entity.pdbx_description
1 polymer ?
#
loop_
_entity_poly.entity_id
_entity_poly.type
_entity_poly.pdbx_seq_one_letter_code
_entity_poly.pdbx_strand_id
1 'polypeptide(L)'
;MSIVCREFAANLPHRAPASRRRAGCVGYTAPNTIALSERFDMNFSKPAALLSALFRARLPLVVAAVAALCAAPAGAQTAPAKPGMRVAQAQPQQPAQPGQTFEEEIVPQRYANNPKIDAFIDDMASRNGFDAASLHALFSRVSYSATAVKLVRPAPTPTVKNWRVYRSRFIEPIRINAGVKFWKANQATLQRASQEFGVPPEVIVGIIGVETIYGRYMGNFRVLDALTTLAFDYPDTPNRDSRQATFRKNLEDFLVWTRDSQLDPTTVLGSYTGAIGIPQFLPSSIRDYAVDYDGTGRVDLRSSPADAIGSVANYLKQHGWETDRPVVWQITPDTGSLGIAQAAADGQPEPHWALSQLLRAGMTLNEPTVNITTEAGTPVTVVDLPSPGSATEYMLGLKNFYVLTRYNRSFFYALAVYQLGEAVKAQMEASGALPPSDADTQSTSQ
;
A
#
# COMPACT_ATOMS: atom_id res chain seq x y z
N MET A 1 -8.38 15.24 -55.14
CA MET A 1 -8.58 16.27 -56.18
C MET A 1 -10.07 16.64 -56.17
N SER A 2 -10.40 17.88 -55.80
CA SER A 2 -11.71 18.58 -55.86
C SER A 2 -12.91 17.99 -55.09
N ILE A 3 -13.44 18.61 -54.02
CA ILE A 3 -14.27 19.84 -53.93
C ILE A 3 -15.62 19.60 -54.64
N VAL A 4 -16.81 19.77 -54.01
CA VAL A 4 -17.57 21.05 -53.90
C VAL A 4 -18.77 20.88 -52.94
N CYS A 5 -18.91 21.84 -52.00
CA CYS A 5 -20.18 22.27 -51.39
C CYS A 5 -20.92 23.27 -52.29
N ARG A 6 -22.26 23.32 -52.29
CA ARG A 6 -23.00 24.56 -52.62
C ARG A 6 -24.40 24.62 -51.97
N GLU A 7 -24.67 25.79 -51.41
CA GLU A 7 -25.90 26.32 -50.81
C GLU A 7 -26.95 26.78 -51.86
N PHE A 8 -28.20 26.92 -51.42
CA PHE A 8 -29.22 27.95 -51.79
C PHE A 8 -30.28 27.95 -50.66
N ALA A 9 -30.49 29.00 -49.83
CA ALA A 9 -31.26 30.26 -50.03
C ALA A 9 -32.73 30.03 -50.49
N ALA A 10 -33.82 30.62 -49.98
CA ALA A 10 -34.07 31.75 -49.08
C ALA A 10 -35.59 31.85 -48.72
N ASN A 11 -35.89 32.74 -47.76
CA ASN A 11 -37.06 33.65 -47.65
C ASN A 11 -38.08 33.53 -46.49
N LEU A 12 -38.11 34.65 -45.75
CA LEU A 12 -39.00 35.15 -44.67
C LEU A 12 -40.33 35.73 -45.21
N PRO A 13 -41.24 36.18 -44.32
CA PRO A 13 -41.35 37.63 -44.00
C PRO A 13 -41.48 37.90 -42.47
N HIS A 14 -40.74 38.86 -41.86
CA HIS A 14 -41.03 40.31 -41.63
C HIS A 14 -42.32 40.60 -40.81
N ARG A 15 -42.43 41.51 -39.82
CA ARG A 15 -41.64 42.55 -39.08
C ARG A 15 -42.50 42.90 -37.83
N ALA A 16 -41.99 43.00 -36.59
CA ALA A 16 -41.54 44.21 -35.83
C ALA A 16 -42.58 45.39 -35.73
N PRO A 17 -42.57 46.29 -34.69
CA PRO A 17 -41.41 46.66 -33.85
C PRO A 17 -41.62 47.14 -32.37
N ALA A 18 -40.45 47.22 -31.68
CA ALA A 18 -39.94 48.29 -30.79
C ALA A 18 -40.45 48.55 -29.35
N SER A 19 -39.52 48.52 -28.38
CA SER A 19 -39.01 49.73 -27.72
C SER A 19 -37.63 49.51 -27.07
N ARG A 20 -36.77 50.54 -27.11
CA ARG A 20 -35.39 50.64 -26.57
C ARG A 20 -35.39 51.42 -25.26
N ARG A 21 -34.53 51.04 -24.29
CA ARG A 21 -33.66 51.91 -23.45
C ARG A 21 -32.41 51.08 -23.07
N ARG A 22 -31.18 51.44 -23.51
CA ARG A 22 -30.15 52.27 -22.81
C ARG A 22 -30.00 51.92 -21.32
N ALA A 23 -28.84 51.87 -20.68
CA ALA A 23 -27.41 51.86 -20.99
C ALA A 23 -26.75 51.69 -19.59
N GLY A 24 -25.63 50.99 -19.45
CA GLY A 24 -24.97 50.87 -18.15
C GLY A 24 -23.69 50.04 -18.22
N CYS A 25 -22.62 50.65 -18.70
CA CYS A 25 -21.27 50.21 -18.41
C CYS A 25 -20.99 50.42 -16.91
N VAL A 26 -20.53 49.39 -16.22
CA VAL A 26 -19.87 49.52 -14.92
C VAL A 26 -18.54 48.80 -15.04
N GLY A 27 -17.46 49.58 -15.05
CA GLY A 27 -16.11 49.08 -14.85
C GLY A 27 -15.94 48.69 -13.39
N TYR A 28 -15.25 47.58 -13.15
CA TYR A 28 -14.72 47.25 -11.83
C TYR A 28 -13.20 47.33 -11.87
N THR A 29 -12.70 48.37 -11.21
CA THR A 29 -11.32 48.61 -10.85
C THR A 29 -10.88 47.67 -9.74
N ALA A 30 -9.67 47.12 -9.87
CA ALA A 30 -8.93 46.49 -8.78
C ALA A 30 -8.60 47.52 -7.68
N PRO A 31 -8.49 47.09 -6.41
CA PRO A 31 -7.68 47.77 -5.42
C PRO A 31 -6.46 46.94 -4.99
N ASN A 32 -5.37 47.68 -4.80
CA ASN A 32 -4.06 47.27 -4.33
C ASN A 32 -4.02 46.76 -2.87
N THR A 33 -3.05 45.88 -2.66
CA THR A 33 -2.09 45.72 -1.54
C THR A 33 -2.19 46.61 -0.28
N ILE A 34 -2.29 45.94 0.88
CA ILE A 34 -1.78 46.33 2.22
C ILE A 34 -1.40 44.99 2.91
N ALA A 35 -0.14 44.54 2.96
CA ALA A 35 0.94 44.89 3.89
C ALA A 35 0.53 45.01 5.36
N LEU A 36 0.64 43.90 6.13
CA LEU A 36 0.91 43.95 7.56
C LEU A 36 1.95 42.89 7.92
N SER A 37 3.14 43.40 8.18
CA SER A 37 4.25 42.77 8.88
C SER A 37 3.90 42.57 10.35
N GLU A 38 4.29 41.45 10.94
CA GLU A 38 4.85 41.48 12.29
C GLU A 38 5.90 40.39 12.45
N ARG A 39 7.10 40.87 12.76
CA ARG A 39 8.31 40.10 13.06
C ARG A 39 8.27 39.71 14.53
N PHE A 40 8.72 38.51 14.85
CA PHE A 40 9.26 38.21 16.18
C PHE A 40 10.61 37.51 16.00
N ASP A 41 11.64 38.33 15.83
CA ASP A 41 13.03 37.97 16.14
C ASP A 41 13.27 38.36 17.60
N MET A 42 13.65 37.39 18.43
CA MET A 42 14.39 37.68 19.66
C MET A 42 15.63 36.78 19.70
N ASN A 43 16.75 37.41 19.40
CA ASN A 43 18.10 36.89 19.54
C ASN A 43 18.79 37.80 20.56
N PHE A 44 19.14 37.30 21.75
CA PHE A 44 20.08 37.98 22.65
C PHE A 44 20.91 36.96 23.44
N SER A 45 22.17 36.85 23.01
CA SER A 45 23.43 36.81 23.77
C SER A 45 23.53 36.11 25.14
N LYS A 46 24.53 35.22 25.21
CA LYS A 46 25.23 34.73 26.41
C LYS A 46 25.87 35.89 27.22
N PRO A 47 26.30 35.67 28.48
CA PRO A 47 27.64 35.08 28.72
C PRO A 47 27.72 34.07 29.88
N ALA A 48 28.83 33.34 29.90
CA ALA A 48 29.26 32.39 30.91
C ALA A 48 29.95 33.09 32.10
N ALA A 49 29.88 32.48 33.29
CA ALA A 49 30.89 32.66 34.34
C ALA A 49 30.95 31.40 35.24
N LEU A 50 32.14 30.83 35.35
CA LEU A 50 32.56 29.85 36.36
C LEU A 50 32.53 30.50 37.76
N LEU A 51 32.28 29.71 38.80
CA LEU A 51 33.03 29.79 40.05
C LEU A 51 32.96 28.47 40.83
N SER A 52 34.13 28.07 41.27
CA SER A 52 34.55 26.82 41.89
C SER A 52 34.46 26.84 43.42
N ALA A 53 34.60 25.63 43.99
CA ALA A 53 35.16 25.30 45.32
C ALA A 53 34.19 25.38 46.53
N LEU A 54 34.29 24.56 47.59
CA LEU A 54 35.05 23.35 47.96
C LEU A 54 34.55 22.92 49.37
N PHE A 55 34.77 21.64 49.74
CA PHE A 55 34.85 21.09 51.12
C PHE A 55 33.56 21.08 51.97
N ARG A 56 33.29 20.14 52.89
CA ARG A 56 34.11 19.12 53.58
C ARG A 56 33.21 18.01 54.16
N ALA A 57 33.80 16.82 54.32
CA ALA A 57 33.22 15.60 54.89
C ALA A 57 32.85 15.69 56.38
N ARG A 58 32.00 14.76 56.84
CA ARG A 58 32.14 14.03 58.12
C ARG A 58 31.25 12.78 58.17
N LEU A 59 31.90 11.62 58.28
CA LEU A 59 31.34 10.37 58.79
C LEU A 59 31.16 10.48 60.33
N PRO A 60 30.29 9.66 60.93
CA PRO A 60 30.85 8.53 61.69
C PRO A 60 30.12 7.20 61.50
N LEU A 61 30.90 6.17 61.82
CA LEU A 61 30.68 4.73 61.79
C LEU A 61 29.95 4.27 63.06
N VAL A 62 28.90 3.45 62.95
CA VAL A 62 28.51 2.45 63.98
C VAL A 62 28.06 1.17 63.28
N VAL A 63 28.43 0.06 63.93
CA VAL A 63 28.61 -1.31 63.44
C VAL A 63 27.39 -2.20 63.72
N ALA A 64 27.27 -3.24 62.89
CA ALA A 64 26.70 -4.58 63.12
C ALA A 64 25.23 -4.90 62.78
N ALA A 65 25.16 -5.79 61.77
CA ALA A 65 24.40 -7.05 61.72
C ALA A 65 22.89 -7.00 61.40
N VAL A 66 22.49 -7.60 60.27
CA VAL A 66 21.86 -8.94 60.19
C VAL A 66 21.26 -9.16 58.79
N ALA A 67 21.55 -10.35 58.24
CA ALA A 67 20.83 -11.13 57.21
C ALA A 67 20.40 -10.48 55.89
N ALA A 68 21.02 -10.98 54.82
CA ALA A 68 20.64 -10.77 53.43
C ALA A 68 19.34 -11.51 53.07
N LEU A 69 18.34 -10.79 52.54
CA LEU A 69 17.32 -11.31 51.64
C LEU A 69 17.04 -10.28 50.52
N CYS A 70 17.28 -10.72 49.29
CA CYS A 70 16.83 -10.25 47.97
C CYS A 70 16.22 -8.84 47.82
N ALA A 71 16.94 -7.95 47.13
CA ALA A 71 16.39 -6.75 46.49
C ALA A 71 16.73 -6.74 44.99
N ALA A 72 15.70 -6.45 44.18
CA ALA A 72 15.72 -6.30 42.73
C ALA A 72 16.67 -5.19 42.24
N PRO A 73 17.12 -5.21 40.96
CA PRO A 73 17.63 -4.02 40.33
C PRO A 73 16.53 -3.28 39.56
N ALA A 74 16.61 -1.96 39.72
CA ALA A 74 15.77 -0.92 39.17
C ALA A 74 15.78 -0.89 37.63
N GLY A 75 14.61 -0.56 37.07
CA GLY A 75 14.42 -0.31 35.65
C GLY A 75 15.06 1.00 35.20
N ALA A 76 15.85 0.92 34.14
CA ALA A 76 16.22 2.06 33.32
C ALA A 76 15.05 2.40 32.39
N GLN A 77 14.50 3.60 32.55
CA GLN A 77 13.46 4.15 31.67
C GLN A 77 14.09 4.51 30.32
N THR A 78 13.66 3.83 29.27
CA THR A 78 13.89 4.26 27.89
C THR A 78 12.64 4.97 27.38
N ALA A 79 12.83 6.15 26.81
CA ALA A 79 11.75 6.95 26.23
C ALA A 79 11.13 6.21 25.02
N PRO A 80 9.80 6.19 24.87
CA PRO A 80 9.16 5.47 23.78
C PRO A 80 9.35 6.24 22.46
N ALA A 81 9.92 5.55 21.48
CA ALA A 81 9.86 5.96 20.09
C ALA A 81 8.40 6.01 19.61
N LYS A 82 8.05 7.03 18.83
CA LYS A 82 6.70 7.23 18.26
C LYS A 82 6.28 5.97 17.48
N PRO A 83 5.09 5.40 17.74
CA PRO A 83 4.65 4.18 17.07
C PRO A 83 4.30 4.47 15.61
N GLY A 84 5.13 3.96 14.69
CA GLY A 84 4.80 3.88 13.27
C GLY A 84 3.65 2.92 13.02
N MET A 85 2.70 3.36 12.20
CA MET A 85 1.49 2.67 11.76
C MET A 85 1.79 1.24 11.24
N ARG A 86 1.47 0.21 12.02
CA ARG A 86 1.49 -1.19 11.56
C ARG A 86 0.11 -1.56 11.06
N VAL A 87 -0.03 -1.70 9.74
CA VAL A 87 -1.15 -2.41 9.14
C VAL A 87 -0.99 -3.88 9.54
N ALA A 88 -2.04 -4.51 10.07
CA ALA A 88 -2.04 -5.93 10.35
C ALA A 88 -1.61 -6.65 9.07
N GLN A 89 -0.48 -7.34 9.11
CA GLN A 89 -0.01 -8.14 7.98
C GLN A 89 -1.15 -9.08 7.59
N ALA A 90 -1.69 -8.91 6.39
CA ALA A 90 -2.68 -9.81 5.85
C ALA A 90 -2.06 -11.21 5.88
N GLN A 91 -2.51 -12.04 6.81
CA GLN A 91 -2.26 -13.46 6.73
C GLN A 91 -2.89 -13.92 5.42
N PRO A 92 -2.19 -14.70 4.57
CA PRO A 92 -2.84 -15.31 3.43
C PRO A 92 -4.09 -16.04 3.93
N GLN A 93 -5.25 -15.65 3.43
CA GLN A 93 -6.51 -16.31 3.74
C GLN A 93 -6.31 -17.80 3.46
N GLN A 94 -6.66 -18.64 4.44
CA GLN A 94 -6.77 -20.08 4.21
C GLN A 94 -7.71 -20.32 3.02
N PRO A 95 -7.47 -21.37 2.21
CA PRO A 95 -8.32 -21.66 1.06
C PRO A 95 -9.78 -21.73 1.50
N ALA A 96 -10.61 -20.83 0.97
CA ALA A 96 -12.04 -21.00 1.09
C ALA A 96 -12.42 -22.24 0.29
N GLN A 97 -12.84 -23.30 0.98
CA GLN A 97 -13.40 -24.46 0.29
C GLN A 97 -14.68 -24.03 -0.45
N PRO A 98 -14.99 -24.64 -1.62
CA PRO A 98 -16.26 -24.40 -2.28
C PRO A 98 -17.40 -24.69 -1.30
N GLY A 99 -18.18 -23.66 -0.93
CA GLY A 99 -19.25 -23.76 0.06
C GLY A 99 -18.92 -23.22 1.46
N GLN A 100 -17.79 -22.53 1.69
CA GLN A 100 -17.60 -21.78 2.93
C GLN A 100 -18.54 -20.55 2.99
N THR A 101 -19.73 -20.76 3.53
CA THR A 101 -20.52 -19.71 4.16
C THR A 101 -19.81 -19.32 5.45
N PHE A 102 -19.29 -18.10 5.51
CA PHE A 102 -18.87 -17.53 6.79
C PHE A 102 -20.12 -17.40 7.66
N GLU A 103 -20.08 -17.90 8.89
CA GLU A 103 -21.13 -17.63 9.87
C GLU A 103 -21.11 -16.14 10.16
N GLU A 104 -21.98 -15.40 9.46
CA GLU A 104 -22.25 -14.01 9.77
C GLU A 104 -23.32 -13.97 10.85
N GLU A 105 -23.01 -13.25 11.92
CA GLU A 105 -24.02 -12.87 12.89
C GLU A 105 -24.91 -11.81 12.23
N ILE A 106 -26.02 -12.24 11.64
CA ILE A 106 -27.03 -11.33 11.13
C ILE A 106 -27.70 -10.69 12.34
N VAL A 107 -27.25 -9.48 12.70
CA VAL A 107 -27.97 -8.59 13.61
C VAL A 107 -28.87 -7.70 12.76
N PRO A 108 -30.17 -8.02 12.60
CA PRO A 108 -31.03 -7.29 11.68
C PRO A 108 -31.12 -5.83 12.09
N GLN A 109 -31.10 -4.92 11.10
CA GLN A 109 -31.33 -3.48 11.31
C GLN A 109 -30.29 -2.76 12.18
N ARG A 110 -29.12 -3.36 12.50
CA ARG A 110 -28.05 -2.72 13.29
C ARG A 110 -27.64 -1.34 12.75
N TYR A 111 -27.69 -1.17 11.44
CA TYR A 111 -27.29 0.05 10.74
C TYR A 111 -28.46 0.90 10.23
N ALA A 112 -29.71 0.45 10.38
CA ALA A 112 -30.88 1.15 9.81
C ALA A 112 -31.29 2.41 10.58
N ASN A 113 -31.01 2.46 11.88
CA ASN A 113 -31.34 3.58 12.78
C ASN A 113 -30.13 3.95 13.66
N ASN A 114 -28.97 4.13 13.02
CA ASN A 114 -27.71 4.35 13.72
C ASN A 114 -27.24 5.80 13.51
N PRO A 115 -27.16 6.64 14.56
CA PRO A 115 -26.79 8.05 14.40
C PRO A 115 -25.43 8.29 13.74
N LYS A 116 -24.50 7.33 13.86
CA LYS A 116 -23.19 7.41 13.17
C LYS A 116 -23.32 7.14 11.67
N ILE A 117 -24.27 6.28 11.28
CA ILE A 117 -24.61 6.04 9.87
C ILE A 117 -25.34 7.25 9.32
N ASP A 118 -26.30 7.81 10.05
CA ASP A 118 -27.04 9.01 9.63
C ASP A 118 -26.06 10.17 9.34
N ALA A 119 -25.12 10.43 10.25
CA ALA A 119 -24.08 11.44 10.03
C ALA A 119 -23.18 11.14 8.81
N PHE A 120 -22.88 9.87 8.53
CA PHE A 120 -22.15 9.48 7.33
C PHE A 120 -22.99 9.68 6.06
N ILE A 121 -24.29 9.37 6.10
CA ILE A 121 -25.21 9.58 4.98
C ILE A 121 -25.35 11.07 4.66
N ASP A 122 -25.50 11.93 5.67
CA ASP A 122 -25.57 13.39 5.51
C ASP A 122 -24.28 13.94 4.86
N ASP A 123 -23.13 13.43 5.28
CA ASP A 123 -21.84 13.78 4.71
C ASP A 123 -21.72 13.33 3.24
N MET A 124 -22.13 12.10 2.91
CA MET A 124 -22.16 11.59 1.54
C MET A 124 -23.15 12.36 0.64
N ALA A 125 -24.31 12.76 1.18
CA ALA A 125 -25.28 13.56 0.46
C ALA A 125 -24.74 14.96 0.15
N SER A 126 -24.11 15.61 1.14
CA SER A 126 -23.58 16.96 0.99
C SER A 126 -22.31 17.05 0.12
N ARG A 127 -21.36 16.12 0.28
CA ARG A 127 -20.07 16.17 -0.43
C ARG A 127 -20.07 15.45 -1.77
N ASN A 128 -20.81 14.34 -1.88
CA ASN A 128 -20.76 13.46 -3.04
C ASN A 128 -22.09 13.43 -3.82
N GLY A 129 -23.13 14.14 -3.36
CA GLY A 129 -24.41 14.26 -4.05
C GLY A 129 -25.26 13.00 -4.06
N PHE A 130 -25.12 12.14 -3.04
CA PHE A 130 -25.97 10.96 -2.89
C PHE A 130 -27.39 11.32 -2.42
N ASP A 131 -28.38 10.56 -2.88
CA ASP A 131 -29.72 10.61 -2.31
C ASP A 131 -29.73 9.92 -0.93
N ALA A 132 -30.03 10.69 0.12
CA ALA A 132 -30.00 10.21 1.49
C ALA A 132 -31.00 9.06 1.72
N ALA A 133 -32.21 9.14 1.14
CA ALA A 133 -33.22 8.10 1.27
C ALA A 133 -32.75 6.76 0.68
N SER A 134 -32.10 6.80 -0.49
CA SER A 134 -31.49 5.63 -1.13
C SER A 134 -30.36 5.03 -0.27
N LEU A 135 -29.53 5.87 0.37
CA LEU A 135 -28.49 5.38 1.27
C LEU A 135 -29.08 4.78 2.56
N HIS A 136 -30.11 5.37 3.17
CA HIS A 136 -30.79 4.74 4.31
C HIS A 136 -31.37 3.38 3.94
N ALA A 137 -32.02 3.27 2.77
CA ALA A 137 -32.51 1.99 2.26
C ALA A 137 -31.38 0.99 2.05
N LEU A 138 -30.23 1.42 1.52
CA LEU A 138 -29.04 0.57 1.36
C LEU A 138 -28.50 0.08 2.71
N PHE A 139 -28.26 0.98 3.67
CA PHE A 139 -27.72 0.63 4.98
C PHE A 139 -28.67 -0.24 5.82
N SER A 140 -29.98 -0.18 5.57
CA SER A 140 -30.95 -1.10 6.17
C SER A 140 -30.74 -2.58 5.77
N ARG A 141 -30.03 -2.82 4.65
CA ARG A 141 -29.71 -4.15 4.10
C ARG A 141 -28.30 -4.63 4.47
N VAL A 142 -27.57 -3.86 5.26
CA VAL A 142 -26.20 -4.20 5.67
C VAL A 142 -26.22 -5.17 6.84
N SER A 143 -25.42 -6.21 6.74
CA SER A 143 -25.22 -7.20 7.80
C SER A 143 -23.94 -6.89 8.57
N TYR A 144 -23.98 -7.04 9.88
CA TYR A 144 -22.79 -6.98 10.72
C TYR A 144 -21.94 -8.23 10.50
N SER A 145 -20.65 -8.05 10.18
CA SER A 145 -19.74 -9.16 9.96
C SER A 145 -18.87 -9.43 11.20
N ALA A 146 -19.38 -10.25 12.12
CA ALA A 146 -18.62 -10.72 13.29
C ALA A 146 -17.30 -11.40 12.89
N THR A 147 -17.30 -12.09 11.75
CA THR A 147 -16.11 -12.72 11.18
C THR A 147 -15.07 -11.68 10.77
N ALA A 148 -15.46 -10.59 10.10
CA ALA A 148 -14.52 -9.52 9.75
C ALA A 148 -13.87 -8.91 11.01
N VAL A 149 -14.66 -8.64 12.05
CA VAL A 149 -14.19 -8.13 13.36
C VAL A 149 -13.20 -9.10 14.00
N LYS A 150 -13.47 -10.41 13.94
CA LYS A 150 -12.54 -11.45 14.45
C LYS A 150 -11.22 -11.43 13.67
N LEU A 151 -11.27 -11.35 12.34
CA LEU A 151 -10.09 -11.44 11.47
C LEU A 151 -9.19 -10.19 11.53
N VAL A 152 -9.73 -9.00 11.80
CA VAL A 152 -8.90 -7.79 12.00
C VAL A 152 -8.32 -7.66 13.40
N ARG A 153 -8.80 -8.46 14.36
CA ARG A 153 -8.34 -8.39 15.74
C ARG A 153 -6.91 -8.94 15.82
N PRO A 154 -5.95 -8.19 16.39
CA PRO A 154 -4.62 -8.70 16.63
C PRO A 154 -4.67 -9.99 17.45
N ALA A 155 -3.82 -10.96 17.10
CA ALA A 155 -3.69 -12.18 17.89
C ALA A 155 -3.27 -11.82 19.33
N PRO A 156 -3.83 -12.48 20.37
CA PRO A 156 -3.44 -12.23 21.76
C PRO A 156 -1.94 -12.43 22.00
N THR A 157 -1.36 -13.41 21.30
CA THR A 157 0.07 -13.69 21.31
C THR A 157 0.66 -13.35 19.94
N PRO A 158 1.63 -12.43 19.85
CA PRO A 158 2.30 -12.15 18.59
C PRO A 158 2.94 -13.39 18.01
N THR A 159 2.64 -13.70 16.75
CA THR A 159 3.35 -14.77 16.04
C THR A 159 4.80 -14.37 15.84
N VAL A 160 5.71 -15.30 16.12
CA VAL A 160 7.13 -15.10 15.81
C VAL A 160 7.29 -15.03 14.29
N LYS A 161 7.89 -13.94 13.79
CA LYS A 161 8.17 -13.79 12.36
C LYS A 161 9.05 -14.96 11.89
N ASN A 162 8.65 -15.61 10.81
CA ASN A 162 9.38 -16.73 10.21
C ASN A 162 9.34 -16.62 8.68
N TRP A 163 10.43 -16.12 8.11
CA TRP A 163 10.54 -15.87 6.67
C TRP A 163 10.40 -17.16 5.86
N ARG A 164 11.09 -18.23 6.24
CA ARG A 164 11.06 -19.50 5.49
C ARG A 164 9.67 -20.11 5.42
N VAL A 165 8.92 -20.08 6.54
CA VAL A 165 7.53 -20.55 6.58
C VAL A 165 6.59 -19.62 5.80
N TYR A 166 6.84 -18.30 5.82
CA TYR A 166 6.05 -17.38 5.01
C TYR A 166 6.29 -17.61 3.51
N ARG A 167 7.57 -17.67 3.11
CA ARG A 167 8.02 -17.90 1.73
C ARG A 167 7.43 -19.19 1.14
N SER A 168 7.45 -20.29 1.88
CA SER A 168 6.97 -21.59 1.37
C SER A 168 5.47 -21.63 1.05
N ARG A 169 4.68 -20.66 1.53
CA ARG A 169 3.24 -20.53 1.20
C ARG A 169 2.98 -19.90 -0.17
N PHE A 170 3.97 -19.19 -0.70
CA PHE A 170 3.85 -18.42 -1.94
C PHE A 170 4.72 -19.01 -3.05
N ILE A 171 5.98 -19.34 -2.73
CA ILE A 171 6.92 -19.90 -3.70
C ILE A 171 6.77 -21.43 -3.65
N GLU A 172 5.73 -21.93 -4.30
CA GLU A 172 5.39 -23.35 -4.36
C GLU A 172 4.79 -23.74 -5.74
N PRO A 173 4.80 -25.04 -6.12
CA PRO A 173 4.48 -25.46 -7.47
C PRO A 173 3.07 -25.08 -7.98
N ILE A 174 2.03 -25.07 -7.13
CA ILE A 174 0.66 -24.76 -7.55
C ILE A 174 0.59 -23.30 -8.05
N ARG A 175 1.12 -22.35 -7.28
CA ARG A 175 1.14 -20.93 -7.60
C ARG A 175 2.10 -20.60 -8.73
N ILE A 176 3.27 -21.24 -8.81
CA ILE A 176 4.19 -21.06 -9.94
C ILE A 176 3.55 -21.54 -11.24
N ASN A 177 2.98 -22.76 -11.26
CA ASN A 177 2.32 -23.30 -12.45
C ASN A 177 1.09 -22.51 -12.86
N ALA A 178 0.32 -21.98 -11.90
CA ALA A 178 -0.79 -21.09 -12.18
C ALA A 178 -0.29 -19.76 -12.78
N GLY A 179 0.85 -19.24 -12.32
CA GLY A 179 1.46 -18.02 -12.85
C GLY A 179 1.95 -18.17 -14.28
N VAL A 180 2.59 -19.29 -14.60
CA VAL A 180 2.98 -19.62 -15.98
C VAL A 180 1.76 -19.62 -16.91
N LYS A 181 0.66 -20.25 -16.48
CA LYS A 181 -0.60 -20.26 -17.25
C LYS A 181 -1.18 -18.86 -17.41
N PHE A 182 -1.23 -18.09 -16.33
CA PHE A 182 -1.72 -16.71 -16.36
C PHE A 182 -0.88 -15.82 -17.28
N TRP A 183 0.45 -15.92 -17.19
CA TRP A 183 1.36 -15.15 -18.05
C TRP A 183 1.15 -15.52 -19.52
N LYS A 184 1.16 -16.82 -19.86
CA LYS A 184 0.91 -17.27 -21.25
C LYS A 184 -0.42 -16.76 -21.81
N ALA A 185 -1.48 -16.84 -21.01
CA ALA A 185 -2.81 -16.38 -21.42
C ALA A 185 -2.89 -14.85 -21.62
N ASN A 186 -2.04 -14.08 -20.95
CA ASN A 186 -2.09 -12.62 -20.94
C ASN A 186 -0.80 -11.96 -21.45
N GLN A 187 0.00 -12.68 -22.24
CA GLN A 187 1.36 -12.27 -22.62
C GLN A 187 1.37 -10.90 -23.32
N ALA A 188 0.47 -10.68 -24.28
CA ALA A 188 0.37 -9.40 -24.99
C ALA A 188 0.00 -8.25 -24.05
N THR A 189 -0.93 -8.47 -23.11
CA THR A 189 -1.37 -7.44 -22.17
C THR A 189 -0.29 -7.09 -21.15
N LEU A 190 0.40 -8.10 -20.62
CA LEU A 190 1.55 -7.92 -19.74
C LEU A 190 2.68 -7.16 -20.44
N GLN A 191 2.97 -7.51 -21.70
CA GLN A 191 4.01 -6.83 -22.47
C GLN A 191 3.64 -5.36 -22.73
N ARG A 192 2.39 -5.07 -23.08
CA ARG A 192 1.90 -3.70 -23.25
C ARG A 192 2.00 -2.92 -21.94
N ALA A 193 1.57 -3.50 -20.82
CA ALA A 193 1.69 -2.86 -19.50
C ALA A 193 3.13 -2.57 -19.13
N SER A 194 4.05 -3.49 -19.45
CA SER A 194 5.47 -3.27 -19.23
C SER A 194 6.01 -2.09 -20.04
N GLN A 195 5.64 -1.98 -21.32
CA GLN A 195 6.06 -0.88 -22.19
C GLN A 195 5.48 0.47 -21.76
N GLU A 196 4.20 0.49 -21.34
CA GLU A 196 3.49 1.73 -21.01
C GLU A 196 3.84 2.25 -19.60
N PHE A 197 3.94 1.33 -18.63
CA PHE A 197 4.14 1.68 -17.24
C PHE A 197 5.58 1.51 -16.76
N GLY A 198 6.44 0.81 -17.53
CA GLY A 198 7.83 0.57 -17.17
C GLY A 198 8.00 -0.46 -16.05
N VAL A 199 6.98 -1.26 -15.77
CA VAL A 199 6.97 -2.32 -14.74
C VAL A 199 7.14 -3.69 -15.41
N PRO A 200 8.12 -4.52 -15.01
CA PRO A 200 8.32 -5.83 -15.61
C PRO A 200 7.10 -6.77 -15.45
N PRO A 201 6.78 -7.61 -16.46
CA PRO A 201 5.68 -8.57 -16.38
C PRO A 201 5.73 -9.47 -15.15
N GLU A 202 6.92 -9.97 -14.78
CA GLU A 202 7.15 -10.84 -13.63
C GLU A 202 6.72 -10.19 -12.31
N VAL A 203 6.87 -8.88 -12.16
CA VAL A 203 6.46 -8.14 -10.96
C VAL A 203 4.94 -8.08 -10.86
N ILE A 204 4.27 -7.78 -11.98
CA ILE A 204 2.79 -7.74 -12.07
C ILE A 204 2.22 -9.13 -11.77
N VAL A 205 2.78 -10.17 -12.39
CA VAL A 205 2.42 -11.57 -12.16
C VAL A 205 2.68 -11.98 -10.71
N GLY A 206 3.80 -11.56 -10.12
CA GLY A 206 4.13 -11.79 -8.72
C GLY A 206 3.08 -11.24 -7.75
N ILE A 207 2.64 -10.00 -7.96
CA ILE A 207 1.59 -9.36 -7.16
C ILE A 207 0.27 -10.14 -7.28
N ILE A 208 -0.23 -10.30 -8.50
CA ILE A 208 -1.51 -10.98 -8.75
C ILE A 208 -1.48 -12.43 -8.22
N GLY A 209 -0.32 -13.07 -8.35
CA GLY A 209 -0.05 -14.40 -7.84
C GLY A 209 -0.15 -14.47 -6.32
N VAL A 210 0.50 -13.55 -5.60
CA VAL A 210 0.46 -13.48 -4.13
C VAL A 210 -0.94 -13.13 -3.63
N GLU A 211 -1.61 -12.15 -4.24
CA GLU A 211 -2.90 -11.63 -3.77
C GLU A 211 -4.02 -12.65 -3.91
N THR A 212 -4.21 -13.25 -5.09
CA THR A 212 -5.43 -14.01 -5.39
C THR A 212 -5.21 -15.33 -6.09
N ILE A 213 -3.96 -15.78 -6.20
CA ILE A 213 -3.54 -16.88 -7.08
C ILE A 213 -4.16 -16.72 -8.48
N TYR A 214 -4.01 -15.53 -9.04
CA TYR A 214 -4.50 -15.19 -10.40
C TYR A 214 -6.03 -15.28 -10.51
N GLY A 215 -6.72 -14.72 -9.51
CA GLY A 215 -8.18 -14.57 -9.47
C GLY A 215 -8.97 -15.75 -8.87
N ARG A 216 -8.33 -16.84 -8.42
CA ARG A 216 -9.07 -17.97 -7.83
C ARG A 216 -9.59 -17.68 -6.42
N TYR A 217 -8.89 -16.86 -5.65
CA TYR A 217 -9.27 -16.50 -4.28
C TYR A 217 -9.33 -14.99 -4.13
N MET A 218 -10.50 -14.40 -4.43
CA MET A 218 -10.72 -12.94 -4.33
C MET A 218 -11.50 -12.52 -3.07
N GLY A 219 -11.86 -13.49 -2.23
CA GLY A 219 -12.77 -13.30 -1.09
C GLY A 219 -14.25 -13.37 -1.49
N ASN A 220 -15.09 -13.54 -0.49
CA ASN A 220 -16.53 -13.77 -0.62
C ASN A 220 -17.35 -12.97 0.41
N PHE A 221 -16.74 -11.99 1.08
CA PHE A 221 -17.46 -11.06 1.93
C PHE A 221 -18.15 -10.03 1.04
N ARG A 222 -19.40 -9.66 1.33
CA ARG A 222 -19.96 -8.45 0.72
C ARG A 222 -19.13 -7.27 1.20
N VAL A 223 -18.52 -6.54 0.28
CA VAL A 223 -17.60 -5.45 0.64
C VAL A 223 -18.34 -4.36 1.43
N LEU A 224 -19.61 -4.12 1.08
CA LEU A 224 -20.48 -3.22 1.83
C LEU A 224 -20.57 -3.61 3.32
N ASP A 225 -20.74 -4.90 3.64
CA ASP A 225 -20.86 -5.38 5.02
C ASP A 225 -19.54 -5.26 5.77
N ALA A 226 -18.46 -5.72 5.16
CA ALA A 226 -17.13 -5.68 5.76
C ALA A 226 -16.72 -4.23 6.07
N LEU A 227 -16.84 -3.32 5.09
CA LEU A 227 -16.44 -1.93 5.27
C LEU A 227 -17.34 -1.19 6.26
N THR A 228 -18.66 -1.37 6.20
CA THR A 228 -19.57 -0.76 7.19
C THR A 228 -19.26 -1.26 8.59
N THR A 229 -19.10 -2.57 8.75
CA THR A 229 -18.73 -3.17 10.04
C THR A 229 -17.43 -2.58 10.57
N LEU A 230 -16.38 -2.50 9.75
CA LEU A 230 -15.07 -2.01 10.19
C LEU A 230 -15.00 -0.48 10.32
N ALA A 231 -15.89 0.27 9.67
CA ALA A 231 -15.99 1.72 9.80
C ALA A 231 -16.68 2.16 11.12
N PHE A 232 -17.64 1.38 11.62
CA PHE A 232 -18.48 1.79 12.75
C PHE A 232 -18.35 0.87 13.98
N ASP A 233 -17.98 -0.39 13.78
CA ASP A 233 -17.88 -1.43 14.81
C ASP A 233 -16.50 -2.11 14.87
N TYR A 234 -15.44 -1.41 14.43
CA TYR A 234 -14.07 -1.91 14.58
C TYR A 234 -13.76 -2.36 16.02
N PRO A 235 -13.04 -3.49 16.23
CA PRO A 235 -12.70 -3.97 17.56
C PRO A 235 -11.97 -2.94 18.41
N ASP A 236 -12.07 -3.09 19.72
CA ASP A 236 -11.38 -2.23 20.67
C ASP A 236 -9.87 -2.53 20.67
N THR A 237 -9.11 -1.70 19.97
CA THR A 237 -7.65 -1.78 19.84
C THR A 237 -7.04 -0.38 19.99
N PRO A 238 -5.76 -0.24 20.38
CA PRO A 238 -5.13 1.07 20.55
C PRO A 238 -5.15 1.97 19.31
N ASN A 239 -5.30 1.39 18.11
CA ASN A 239 -5.36 2.11 16.84
C ASN A 239 -6.79 2.23 16.26
N ARG A 240 -7.84 1.90 17.02
CA ARG A 240 -9.23 1.81 16.57
C ARG A 240 -9.68 3.02 15.76
N ASP A 241 -9.47 4.24 16.25
CA ASP A 241 -9.97 5.45 15.59
C ASP A 241 -9.34 5.67 14.22
N SER A 242 -8.02 5.48 14.12
CA SER A 242 -7.30 5.57 12.83
C SER A 242 -7.78 4.53 11.82
N ARG A 243 -8.10 3.31 12.31
CA ARG A 243 -8.61 2.22 11.48
C ARG A 243 -10.02 2.52 11.02
N GLN A 244 -10.91 2.94 11.92
CA GLN A 244 -12.27 3.34 11.57
C GLN A 244 -12.28 4.48 10.54
N ALA A 245 -11.42 5.49 10.68
CA ALA A 245 -11.28 6.56 9.68
C ALA A 245 -10.85 6.01 8.30
N THR A 246 -9.90 5.07 8.27
CA THR A 246 -9.45 4.40 7.03
C THR A 246 -10.60 3.62 6.38
N PHE A 247 -11.37 2.87 7.17
CA PHE A 247 -12.51 2.10 6.65
C PHE A 247 -13.69 2.97 6.23
N ARG A 248 -13.94 4.10 6.90
CA ARG A 248 -14.93 5.09 6.47
C ARG A 248 -14.58 5.68 5.11
N LYS A 249 -13.31 6.07 4.91
CA LYS A 249 -12.85 6.56 3.60
C LYS A 249 -13.04 5.52 2.50
N ASN A 250 -12.70 4.26 2.79
CA ASN A 250 -12.90 3.18 1.81
C ASN A 250 -14.38 2.85 1.57
N LEU A 251 -15.25 2.99 2.57
CA LEU A 251 -16.69 2.85 2.40
C LEU A 251 -17.25 3.95 1.50
N GLU A 252 -16.83 5.20 1.71
CA GLU A 252 -17.16 6.31 0.80
C GLU A 252 -16.70 6.01 -0.63
N ASP A 253 -15.42 5.68 -0.82
CA ASP A 253 -14.86 5.42 -2.15
C ASP A 253 -15.55 4.24 -2.84
N PHE A 254 -15.95 3.23 -2.07
CA PHE A 254 -16.71 2.09 -2.55
C PHE A 254 -18.09 2.51 -3.08
N LEU A 255 -18.83 3.32 -2.32
CA LEU A 255 -20.15 3.80 -2.74
C LEU A 255 -20.04 4.71 -3.98
N VAL A 256 -19.05 5.60 -4.01
CA VAL A 256 -18.79 6.46 -5.17
C VAL A 256 -18.42 5.62 -6.39
N TRP A 257 -17.48 4.68 -6.24
CA TRP A 257 -17.06 3.81 -7.35
C TRP A 257 -18.20 2.95 -7.89
N THR A 258 -18.99 2.33 -7.02
CA THR A 258 -20.11 1.48 -7.45
C THR A 258 -21.20 2.30 -8.15
N ARG A 259 -21.53 3.50 -7.67
CA ARG A 259 -22.43 4.42 -8.37
C ARG A 259 -21.90 4.78 -9.76
N ASP A 260 -20.67 5.27 -9.82
CA ASP A 260 -20.06 5.76 -11.08
C ASP A 260 -19.91 4.61 -12.10
N SER A 261 -19.66 3.39 -11.62
CA SER A 261 -19.56 2.17 -12.44
C SER A 261 -20.90 1.50 -12.72
N GLN A 262 -22.00 2.02 -12.16
CA GLN A 262 -23.37 1.47 -12.25
C GLN A 262 -23.46 0.01 -11.74
N LEU A 263 -22.77 -0.27 -10.64
CA LEU A 263 -22.78 -1.57 -9.96
C LEU A 263 -23.75 -1.53 -8.77
N ASP A 264 -24.45 -2.64 -8.51
CA ASP A 264 -25.17 -2.81 -7.26
C ASP A 264 -24.15 -3.07 -6.13
N PRO A 265 -24.00 -2.16 -5.14
CA PRO A 265 -23.03 -2.30 -4.06
C PRO A 265 -23.29 -3.54 -3.19
N THR A 266 -24.50 -4.09 -3.19
CA THR A 266 -24.83 -5.31 -2.43
C THR A 266 -24.34 -6.59 -3.09
N THR A 267 -23.80 -6.52 -4.31
CA THR A 267 -23.30 -7.69 -5.07
C THR A 267 -21.78 -7.79 -5.13
N VAL A 268 -21.06 -6.74 -4.71
CA VAL A 268 -19.59 -6.74 -4.81
C VAL A 268 -18.98 -7.55 -3.67
N LEU A 269 -18.22 -8.56 -4.06
CA LEU A 269 -17.49 -9.42 -3.14
C LEU A 269 -16.01 -9.03 -3.03
N GLY A 270 -15.41 -9.32 -1.89
CA GLY A 270 -14.00 -9.07 -1.62
C GLY A 270 -13.52 -9.74 -0.35
N SER A 271 -12.34 -9.31 0.12
CA SER A 271 -11.79 -9.77 1.38
C SER A 271 -12.54 -9.21 2.60
N TYR A 272 -12.22 -9.76 3.77
CA TYR A 272 -12.78 -9.31 5.04
C TYR A 272 -12.41 -7.86 5.41
N THR A 273 -11.46 -7.23 4.70
CA THR A 273 -11.12 -5.80 4.84
C THR A 273 -11.64 -4.95 3.68
N GLY A 274 -12.42 -5.54 2.77
CA GLY A 274 -12.99 -4.85 1.61
C GLY A 274 -12.05 -4.67 0.43
N ALA A 275 -10.98 -5.48 0.32
CA ALA A 275 -10.15 -5.50 -0.88
C ALA A 275 -10.84 -6.30 -2.00
N ILE A 276 -10.83 -5.78 -3.22
CA ILE A 276 -11.70 -6.25 -4.31
C ILE A 276 -10.87 -6.81 -5.48
N GLY A 277 -11.38 -7.89 -6.06
CA GLY A 277 -10.96 -8.41 -7.35
C GLY A 277 -9.60 -9.08 -7.37
N ILE A 278 -9.11 -9.33 -8.58
CA ILE A 278 -7.83 -9.97 -8.90
C ILE A 278 -6.64 -9.27 -8.22
N PRO A 279 -6.56 -7.91 -8.16
CA PRO A 279 -5.42 -7.23 -7.55
C PRO A 279 -5.59 -6.96 -6.05
N GLN A 280 -6.73 -7.31 -5.44
CA GLN A 280 -7.06 -6.96 -4.04
C GLN A 280 -6.89 -5.46 -3.75
N PHE A 281 -7.39 -4.60 -4.65
CA PHE A 281 -7.40 -3.16 -4.38
C PHE A 281 -8.46 -2.82 -3.33
N LEU A 282 -8.07 -2.04 -2.34
CA LEU A 282 -9.04 -1.31 -1.53
C LEU A 282 -9.76 -0.28 -2.41
N PRO A 283 -11.02 0.09 -2.10
CA PRO A 283 -11.80 1.03 -2.90
C PRO A 283 -11.09 2.35 -3.19
N SER A 284 -10.33 2.89 -2.23
CA SER A 284 -9.51 4.09 -2.46
C SER A 284 -8.49 3.88 -3.57
N SER A 285 -7.82 2.72 -3.59
CA SER A 285 -6.87 2.38 -4.67
C SER A 285 -7.56 2.17 -6.01
N ILE A 286 -8.80 1.68 -6.03
CA ILE A 286 -9.58 1.57 -7.26
C ILE A 286 -9.82 2.96 -7.85
N ARG A 287 -10.26 3.90 -7.00
CA ARG A 287 -10.52 5.30 -7.40
C ARG A 287 -9.29 6.00 -7.94
N ASP A 288 -8.13 5.75 -7.34
CA ASP A 288 -6.90 6.49 -7.65
C ASP A 288 -6.07 5.86 -8.78
N TYR A 289 -6.08 4.52 -8.92
CA TYR A 289 -5.09 3.82 -9.74
C TYR A 289 -5.67 2.83 -10.74
N ALA A 290 -6.95 2.47 -10.64
CA ALA A 290 -7.49 1.48 -11.57
C ALA A 290 -7.69 2.09 -12.97
N VAL A 291 -7.37 1.31 -13.99
CA VAL A 291 -7.42 1.74 -15.40
C VAL A 291 -8.22 0.73 -16.22
N ASP A 292 -9.01 1.26 -17.16
CA ASP A 292 -9.66 0.47 -18.21
C ASP A 292 -8.57 0.09 -19.21
N TYR A 293 -8.21 -1.18 -19.20
CA TYR A 293 -7.05 -1.69 -19.92
C TYR A 293 -7.44 -2.68 -20.99
N ASP A 294 -8.69 -3.12 -21.08
CA ASP A 294 -9.24 -3.79 -22.26
C ASP A 294 -9.97 -2.85 -23.24
N GLY A 295 -10.18 -1.59 -22.85
CA GLY A 295 -10.74 -0.54 -23.70
C GLY A 295 -12.27 -0.60 -23.80
N THR A 296 -12.94 -1.20 -22.80
CA THR A 296 -14.40 -1.36 -22.79
C THR A 296 -15.15 -0.10 -22.33
N GLY A 297 -14.42 0.94 -21.89
CA GLY A 297 -14.95 2.15 -21.28
C GLY A 297 -15.29 2.00 -19.80
N ARG A 298 -14.98 0.85 -19.18
CA ARG A 298 -15.27 0.54 -17.77
C ARG A 298 -14.12 -0.26 -17.17
N VAL A 299 -13.92 -0.10 -15.87
CA VAL A 299 -12.92 -0.88 -15.11
C VAL A 299 -13.61 -2.06 -14.42
N ASP A 300 -13.23 -3.29 -14.74
CA ASP A 300 -13.65 -4.52 -14.05
C ASP A 300 -12.47 -5.35 -13.51
N LEU A 301 -12.01 -4.99 -12.32
CA LEU A 301 -10.93 -5.70 -11.62
C LEU A 301 -11.30 -7.13 -11.16
N ARG A 302 -12.57 -7.55 -11.28
CA ARG A 302 -13.03 -8.86 -10.80
C ARG A 302 -13.00 -9.90 -11.91
N SER A 303 -13.25 -9.49 -13.14
CA SER A 303 -13.40 -10.41 -14.27
C SER A 303 -12.53 -10.09 -15.47
N SER A 304 -11.90 -8.91 -15.54
CA SER A 304 -10.92 -8.57 -16.58
C SER A 304 -9.49 -8.73 -16.04
N PRO A 305 -8.74 -9.77 -16.47
CA PRO A 305 -7.30 -9.84 -16.23
C PRO A 305 -6.55 -8.64 -16.80
N ALA A 306 -7.05 -8.05 -17.90
CA ALA A 306 -6.40 -6.91 -18.53
C ALA A 306 -6.44 -5.69 -17.61
N ASP A 307 -7.61 -5.34 -17.09
CA ASP A 307 -7.76 -4.23 -16.15
C ASP A 307 -6.95 -4.46 -14.88
N ALA A 308 -6.93 -5.69 -14.37
CA ALA A 308 -6.10 -6.04 -13.22
C ALA A 308 -4.60 -5.83 -13.49
N ILE A 309 -4.10 -6.30 -14.65
CA ILE A 309 -2.71 -6.12 -15.07
C ILE A 309 -2.36 -4.63 -15.22
N GLY A 310 -3.17 -3.87 -15.95
CA GLY A 310 -2.95 -2.45 -16.17
C GLY A 310 -3.00 -1.65 -14.87
N SER A 311 -3.96 -1.97 -13.99
CA SER A 311 -4.14 -1.28 -12.71
C SER A 311 -2.99 -1.54 -11.74
N VAL A 312 -2.48 -2.78 -11.66
CA VAL A 312 -1.29 -3.10 -10.86
C VAL A 312 -0.07 -2.35 -11.39
N ALA A 313 0.13 -2.33 -12.71
CA ALA A 313 1.24 -1.62 -13.33
C ALA A 313 1.17 -0.10 -13.09
N ASN A 314 -0.02 0.49 -13.28
CA ASN A 314 -0.26 1.91 -13.00
C ASN A 314 -0.03 2.25 -11.51
N TYR A 315 -0.51 1.41 -10.59
CA TYR A 315 -0.27 1.59 -9.16
C TYR A 315 1.22 1.68 -8.84
N LEU A 316 2.02 0.73 -9.32
CA LEU A 316 3.46 0.72 -9.05
C LEU A 316 4.15 1.93 -9.67
N LYS A 317 3.80 2.30 -10.90
CA LYS A 317 4.32 3.52 -11.56
C LYS A 317 4.02 4.77 -10.74
N GLN A 318 2.77 4.96 -10.32
CA GLN A 318 2.34 6.13 -9.53
C GLN A 318 2.99 6.18 -8.14
N HIS A 319 3.42 5.02 -7.61
CA HIS A 319 4.18 4.93 -6.37
C HIS A 319 5.70 5.10 -6.54
N GLY A 320 6.16 5.37 -7.77
CA GLY A 320 7.55 5.69 -8.09
C GLY A 320 8.41 4.48 -8.39
N TRP A 321 7.84 3.46 -9.06
CA TRP A 321 8.62 2.38 -9.67
C TRP A 321 9.65 2.96 -10.65
N GLU A 322 10.90 2.53 -10.53
CA GLU A 322 12.01 2.91 -11.41
C GLU A 322 12.25 1.79 -12.42
N THR A 323 11.99 2.07 -13.70
CA THR A 323 12.22 1.11 -14.79
C THR A 323 13.69 0.70 -14.86
N ASP A 324 13.93 -0.60 -15.12
CA ASP A 324 15.25 -1.22 -15.23
C ASP A 324 16.15 -1.11 -13.98
N ARG A 325 15.59 -0.70 -12.82
CA ARG A 325 16.29 -0.72 -11.53
C ARG A 325 15.99 -2.00 -10.75
N PRO A 326 16.98 -2.59 -10.07
CA PRO A 326 16.77 -3.82 -9.33
C PRO A 326 15.86 -3.60 -8.12
N VAL A 327 15.18 -4.67 -7.71
CA VAL A 327 14.35 -4.64 -6.49
C VAL A 327 15.25 -4.77 -5.27
N VAL A 328 16.18 -5.72 -5.27
CA VAL A 328 17.11 -6.00 -4.17
C VAL A 328 18.52 -6.21 -4.68
N TRP A 329 19.50 -6.00 -3.79
CA TRP A 329 20.88 -6.48 -3.95
C TRP A 329 21.24 -7.46 -2.83
N GLN A 330 21.93 -8.52 -3.19
CA GLN A 330 22.40 -9.52 -2.24
C GLN A 330 23.62 -9.01 -1.47
N ILE A 331 23.58 -9.20 -0.15
CA ILE A 331 24.73 -8.99 0.74
C ILE A 331 25.55 -10.29 0.74
N THR A 332 26.87 -10.18 0.72
CA THR A 332 27.74 -11.36 0.86
C THR A 332 27.44 -12.07 2.19
N PRO A 333 27.27 -13.40 2.21
CA PRO A 333 26.90 -14.14 3.41
C PRO A 333 28.09 -14.40 4.35
N ASP A 334 29.02 -13.45 4.49
CA ASP A 334 30.14 -13.50 5.41
C ASP A 334 29.80 -12.83 6.75
N THR A 335 30.47 -13.24 7.83
CA THR A 335 30.20 -12.75 9.20
C THR A 335 30.32 -11.22 9.33
N GLY A 336 31.25 -10.59 8.59
CA GLY A 336 31.46 -9.14 8.64
C GLY A 336 30.29 -8.38 8.02
N SER A 337 29.94 -8.73 6.79
CA SER A 337 28.81 -8.10 6.07
C SER A 337 27.48 -8.31 6.78
N LEU A 338 27.22 -9.52 7.29
CA LEU A 338 25.98 -9.81 8.03
C LEU A 338 25.91 -9.10 9.38
N GLY A 339 27.04 -8.92 10.07
CA GLY A 339 27.11 -8.14 11.31
C GLY A 339 26.76 -6.66 11.10
N ILE A 340 27.23 -6.07 9.99
CA ILE A 340 26.89 -4.69 9.62
C ILE A 340 25.41 -4.58 9.24
N ALA A 341 24.89 -5.53 8.46
CA ALA A 341 23.47 -5.59 8.12
C ALA A 341 22.59 -5.65 9.37
N GLN A 342 22.92 -6.54 10.32
CA GLN A 342 22.20 -6.66 11.58
C GLN A 342 22.20 -5.35 12.38
N ALA A 343 23.33 -4.63 12.42
CA ALA A 343 23.43 -3.36 13.14
C ALA A 343 22.65 -2.22 12.46
N ALA A 344 22.52 -2.25 11.13
CA ALA A 344 21.82 -1.23 10.34
C ALA A 344 20.32 -1.52 10.13
N ALA A 345 19.85 -2.73 10.44
CA ALA A 345 18.44 -3.10 10.31
C ALA A 345 17.57 -2.40 11.37
N ASP A 346 16.63 -1.56 10.90
CA ASP A 346 15.76 -0.75 11.75
C ASP A 346 14.25 -1.01 11.50
N GLY A 347 13.94 -1.88 10.55
CA GLY A 347 12.59 -2.24 10.13
C GLY A 347 11.85 -1.15 9.34
N GLN A 348 12.54 -0.07 8.91
CA GLN A 348 11.94 0.96 8.07
C GLN A 348 12.02 0.57 6.59
N PRO A 349 10.89 0.61 5.86
CA PRO A 349 10.88 0.21 4.45
C PRO A 349 11.46 1.25 3.51
N GLU A 350 11.50 2.52 3.92
CA GLU A 350 12.00 3.60 3.09
C GLU A 350 13.54 3.53 2.99
N PRO A 351 14.13 3.50 1.78
CA PRO A 351 15.57 3.49 1.60
C PRO A 351 16.18 4.81 2.10
N HIS A 352 17.10 4.74 3.05
CA HIS A 352 17.64 5.92 3.74
C HIS A 352 19.14 5.82 4.03
N TRP A 353 19.74 4.64 3.93
CA TRP A 353 21.19 4.47 3.97
C TRP A 353 21.76 4.75 2.59
N ALA A 354 22.81 5.58 2.48
CA ALA A 354 23.59 5.61 1.26
C ALA A 354 24.42 4.31 1.15
N LEU A 355 24.42 3.64 0.00
CA LEU A 355 25.18 2.39 -0.19
C LEU A 355 26.64 2.53 0.27
N SER A 356 27.31 3.62 -0.11
CA SER A 356 28.70 3.92 0.28
C SER A 356 28.94 3.98 1.79
N GLN A 357 27.93 4.24 2.61
CA GLN A 357 28.07 4.21 4.06
C GLN A 357 28.22 2.77 4.57
N LEU A 358 27.40 1.85 4.06
CA LEU A 358 27.47 0.43 4.44
C LEU A 358 28.76 -0.21 3.93
N LEU A 359 29.17 0.13 2.70
CA LEU A 359 30.44 -0.35 2.12
C LEU A 359 31.66 0.16 2.90
N ARG A 360 31.68 1.44 3.31
CA ARG A 360 32.76 1.99 4.16
C ARG A 360 32.81 1.35 5.55
N ALA A 361 31.68 0.86 6.06
CA ALA A 361 31.64 0.08 7.29
C ALA A 361 32.21 -1.33 7.13
N GLY A 362 32.46 -1.79 5.90
CA GLY A 362 33.05 -3.09 5.58
C GLY A 362 32.07 -4.09 4.97
N MET A 363 30.84 -3.70 4.65
CA MET A 363 29.87 -4.59 3.99
C MET A 363 30.34 -4.86 2.55
N THR A 364 30.18 -6.10 2.09
CA THR A 364 30.36 -6.45 0.68
C THR A 364 29.06 -6.97 0.07
N LEU A 365 28.91 -6.79 -1.24
CA LEU A 365 27.76 -7.26 -2.01
C LEU A 365 28.13 -8.53 -2.77
N ASN A 366 27.17 -9.44 -2.88
CA ASN A 366 27.23 -10.59 -3.79
C ASN A 366 26.53 -10.24 -5.12
N GLU A 367 26.97 -9.15 -5.74
CA GLU A 367 26.39 -8.57 -6.95
C GLU A 367 27.51 -8.15 -7.92
N PRO A 368 28.07 -9.08 -8.71
CA PRO A 368 29.28 -8.82 -9.50
C PRO A 368 29.06 -7.81 -10.64
N THR A 369 27.82 -7.61 -11.06
CA THR A 369 27.45 -6.67 -12.13
C THR A 369 27.25 -5.23 -11.62
N VAL A 370 27.22 -5.02 -10.30
CA VAL A 370 27.01 -3.70 -9.72
C VAL A 370 28.30 -2.90 -9.76
N ASN A 371 28.30 -1.79 -10.50
CA ASN A 371 29.36 -0.81 -10.45
C ASN A 371 29.23 0.04 -9.17
N ILE A 372 30.04 -0.30 -8.17
CA ILE A 372 30.03 0.35 -6.86
C ILE A 372 30.30 1.86 -6.94
N THR A 373 31.13 2.32 -7.88
CA THR A 373 31.45 3.74 -8.01
C THR A 373 30.23 4.55 -8.44
N THR A 374 29.46 4.04 -9.40
CA THR A 374 28.25 4.72 -9.88
C THR A 374 27.09 4.60 -8.88
N GLU A 375 27.00 3.49 -8.16
CA GLU A 375 25.92 3.20 -7.21
C GLU A 375 26.20 3.67 -5.78
N ALA A 376 27.36 4.27 -5.51
CA ALA A 376 27.79 4.67 -4.16
C ALA A 376 26.77 5.57 -3.42
N GLY A 377 26.05 6.43 -4.16
CA GLY A 377 25.04 7.33 -3.62
C GLY A 377 23.64 6.73 -3.51
N THR A 378 23.41 5.51 -4.03
CA THR A 378 22.09 4.92 -4.12
C THR A 378 21.50 4.68 -2.72
N PRO A 379 20.32 5.22 -2.41
CA PRO A 379 19.63 4.95 -1.15
C PRO A 379 19.16 3.49 -1.09
N VAL A 380 19.46 2.83 0.03
CA VAL A 380 19.08 1.45 0.33
C VAL A 380 18.47 1.35 1.72
N THR A 381 17.70 0.30 1.97
CA THR A 381 17.30 -0.14 3.31
C THR A 381 17.82 -1.56 3.55
N VAL A 382 18.11 -1.91 4.80
CA VAL A 382 18.44 -3.29 5.16
C VAL A 382 17.16 -4.07 5.43
N VAL A 383 16.95 -5.13 4.65
CA VAL A 383 15.80 -6.02 4.76
C VAL A 383 16.18 -7.19 5.66
N ASP A 384 15.54 -7.31 6.83
CA ASP A 384 15.71 -8.41 7.76
C ASP A 384 14.63 -9.50 7.58
N LEU A 385 15.07 -10.75 7.50
CA LEU A 385 14.21 -11.91 7.25
C LEU A 385 14.43 -13.01 8.31
N PRO A 386 13.98 -12.78 9.55
CA PRO A 386 14.21 -13.72 10.63
C PRO A 386 13.45 -15.03 10.42
N SER A 387 14.10 -16.15 10.77
CA SER A 387 13.49 -17.48 10.85
C SER A 387 13.96 -18.16 12.14
N PRO A 388 13.06 -18.46 13.10
CA PRO A 388 13.44 -19.10 14.36
C PRO A 388 14.22 -20.39 14.14
N GLY A 389 15.33 -20.56 14.88
CA GLY A 389 16.23 -21.70 14.72
C GLY A 389 17.14 -21.63 13.48
N SER A 390 17.22 -20.49 12.81
CA SER A 390 18.13 -20.25 11.68
C SER A 390 18.74 -18.84 11.78
N ALA A 391 19.88 -18.63 11.12
CA ALA A 391 20.43 -17.29 10.97
C ALA A 391 19.43 -16.39 10.22
N THR A 392 19.38 -15.11 10.60
CA THR A 392 18.56 -14.13 9.88
C THR A 392 19.17 -13.89 8.50
N GLU A 393 18.33 -13.93 7.47
CA GLU A 393 18.73 -13.59 6.10
C GLU A 393 18.64 -12.06 5.95
N TYR A 394 19.63 -11.45 5.30
CA TYR A 394 19.70 -10.01 5.06
C TYR A 394 19.97 -9.72 3.59
N MET A 395 19.39 -8.64 3.08
CA MET A 395 19.67 -8.09 1.75
C MET A 395 19.44 -6.57 1.76
N LEU A 396 19.87 -5.89 0.71
CA LEU A 396 19.59 -4.47 0.52
C LEU A 396 18.33 -4.32 -0.35
N GLY A 397 17.31 -3.67 0.20
CA GLY A 397 16.13 -3.25 -0.54
C GLY A 397 16.36 -1.88 -1.19
N LEU A 398 16.09 -1.77 -2.49
CA LEU A 398 16.16 -0.52 -3.24
C LEU A 398 14.79 0.17 -3.29
N LYS A 399 14.70 1.27 -4.06
CA LYS A 399 13.45 1.99 -4.31
C LYS A 399 12.32 1.07 -4.78
N ASN A 400 12.58 0.16 -5.71
CA ASN A 400 11.56 -0.77 -6.20
C ASN A 400 11.08 -1.76 -5.13
N PHE A 401 11.95 -2.20 -4.20
CA PHE A 401 11.49 -2.96 -3.03
C PHE A 401 10.56 -2.14 -2.15
N TYR A 402 10.91 -0.87 -1.89
CA TYR A 402 10.03 0.03 -1.15
C TYR A 402 8.68 0.22 -1.84
N VAL A 403 8.66 0.37 -3.17
CA VAL A 403 7.42 0.47 -3.95
C VAL A 403 6.53 -0.77 -3.75
N LEU A 404 7.09 -1.98 -3.72
CA LEU A 404 6.34 -3.19 -3.38
C LEU A 404 5.77 -3.15 -1.96
N THR A 405 6.49 -2.58 -0.98
CA THR A 405 5.95 -2.39 0.38
C THR A 405 4.81 -1.35 0.44
N ARG A 406 4.63 -0.52 -0.59
CA ARG A 406 3.47 0.38 -0.69
C ARG A 406 2.19 -0.38 -1.03
N TYR A 407 2.30 -1.55 -1.67
CA TYR A 407 1.16 -2.43 -1.93
C TYR A 407 0.72 -3.12 -0.63
N ASN A 408 1.68 -3.65 0.13
CA ASN A 408 1.46 -4.15 1.48
C ASN A 408 2.72 -3.93 2.33
N ARG A 409 2.57 -3.25 3.49
CA ARG A 409 3.66 -2.76 4.34
C ARG A 409 4.36 -3.89 5.11
N SER A 410 5.07 -4.76 4.39
CA SER A 410 5.75 -5.94 4.93
C SER A 410 6.93 -6.36 4.04
N PHE A 411 8.11 -6.53 4.64
CA PHE A 411 9.30 -7.05 3.95
C PHE A 411 9.08 -8.45 3.38
N PHE A 412 8.40 -9.30 4.16
CA PHE A 412 8.12 -10.67 3.76
C PHE A 412 7.20 -10.68 2.53
N TYR A 413 6.22 -9.78 2.51
CA TYR A 413 5.32 -9.65 1.36
C TYR A 413 6.09 -9.20 0.12
N ALA A 414 6.82 -8.08 0.22
CA ALA A 414 7.52 -7.49 -0.93
C ALA A 414 8.52 -8.48 -1.54
N LEU A 415 9.26 -9.20 -0.69
CA LEU A 415 10.19 -10.21 -1.15
C LEU A 415 9.50 -11.46 -1.71
N ALA A 416 8.37 -11.89 -1.14
CA ALA A 416 7.61 -13.02 -1.68
C ALA A 416 7.00 -12.72 -3.05
N VAL A 417 6.49 -11.50 -3.26
CA VAL A 417 6.04 -11.00 -4.56
C VAL A 417 7.18 -11.06 -5.57
N TYR A 418 8.33 -10.47 -5.23
CA TYR A 418 9.50 -10.45 -6.11
C TYR A 418 9.95 -11.87 -6.46
N GLN A 419 10.18 -12.73 -5.46
CA GLN A 419 10.66 -14.09 -5.68
C GLN A 419 9.66 -15.00 -6.38
N LEU A 420 8.34 -14.79 -6.20
CA LEU A 420 7.33 -15.51 -6.97
C LEU A 420 7.38 -15.11 -8.44
N GLY A 421 7.47 -13.81 -8.74
CA GLY A 421 7.62 -13.30 -10.09
C GLY A 421 8.83 -13.90 -10.80
N GLU A 422 10.01 -13.84 -10.15
CA GLU A 422 11.25 -14.43 -10.65
C GLU A 422 11.13 -15.94 -10.89
N ALA A 423 10.49 -16.68 -9.97
CA ALA A 423 10.28 -18.12 -10.14
C ALA A 423 9.37 -18.45 -11.34
N VAL A 424 8.33 -17.65 -11.59
CA VAL A 424 7.46 -17.82 -12.77
C VAL A 424 8.22 -17.47 -14.05
N LYS A 425 8.98 -16.38 -14.05
CA LYS A 425 9.82 -15.96 -15.18
C LYS A 425 10.83 -17.05 -15.57
N ALA A 426 11.58 -17.57 -14.61
CA ALA A 426 12.54 -18.64 -14.83
C ALA A 426 11.86 -19.89 -15.45
N GLN A 427 10.64 -20.23 -15.02
CA GLN A 427 9.89 -21.33 -15.60
C GLN A 427 9.38 -21.04 -17.01
N MET A 428 9.04 -19.77 -17.31
CA MET A 428 8.67 -19.33 -18.66
C MET A 428 9.86 -19.43 -19.61
N GLU A 429 11.04 -18.95 -19.21
CA GLU A 429 12.30 -19.04 -19.96
C GLU A 429 12.73 -20.49 -20.19
N ALA A 430 12.72 -21.32 -19.15
CA ALA A 430 13.05 -22.75 -19.26
C ALA A 430 12.10 -23.52 -20.20
N SER A 431 10.88 -23.04 -20.39
CA SER A 431 9.91 -23.61 -21.34
C SER A 431 10.00 -23.04 -22.76
N GLY A 432 10.94 -22.12 -23.03
CA GLY A 432 11.07 -21.40 -24.30
C GLY A 432 9.91 -20.45 -24.61
N ALA A 433 9.11 -20.09 -23.60
CA ALA A 433 7.93 -19.24 -23.76
C ALA A 433 8.26 -17.74 -23.70
N LEU A 434 9.45 -17.40 -23.21
CA LEU A 434 10.05 -16.08 -23.33
C LEU A 434 11.35 -16.23 -24.13
N PRO A 435 11.73 -15.22 -24.94
CA PRO A 435 13.07 -15.19 -25.51
C PRO A 435 14.11 -15.24 -24.37
N PRO A 436 15.27 -15.89 -24.57
CA PRO A 436 16.35 -15.86 -23.59
C PRO A 436 16.70 -14.40 -23.27
N SER A 437 16.92 -14.10 -21.98
CA SER A 437 17.22 -12.75 -21.56
C SER A 437 18.53 -12.25 -22.20
N ASP A 438 18.61 -10.97 -22.54
CA ASP A 438 19.83 -10.36 -23.11
C ASP A 438 21.05 -10.41 -22.16
N ALA A 439 20.86 -10.82 -20.90
CA ALA A 439 21.94 -11.07 -19.96
C ALA A 439 22.73 -12.35 -20.28
N ASP A 440 22.10 -13.35 -20.91
CA ASP A 440 22.76 -14.63 -21.25
C ASP A 440 23.50 -14.60 -22.60
N THR A 441 23.15 -13.67 -23.49
CA THR A 441 23.84 -13.50 -24.80
C THR A 441 25.24 -12.90 -24.66
N GLN A 442 25.60 -12.31 -23.52
CA GLN A 442 26.96 -11.84 -23.26
C GLN A 442 27.90 -12.92 -22.68
N SER A 443 27.37 -14.08 -22.27
CA SER A 443 28.15 -15.19 -21.71
C SER A 443 28.68 -16.17 -22.78
N THR A 444 28.10 -16.17 -23.98
CA THR A 444 28.46 -17.11 -25.06
C THR A 444 29.37 -16.52 -26.14
N SER A 445 29.86 -15.30 -25.93
CA SER A 445 30.84 -14.65 -26.82
C SER A 445 32.12 -14.26 -26.08
N GLN A 446 32.83 -15.24 -25.51
CA GLN A 446 34.28 -15.17 -25.24
C GLN A 446 34.93 -16.53 -25.46
#